data_AF-A0A9P3M179-F1
#
_entry.id   AF-A0A9P3M179-F1
#
_cell.length_a   1.000
_cell.length_b   1.000
_cell.length_c   1.000
_cell.angle_alpha   90.00
_cell.angle_beta   90.00
_cell.angle_gamma   90.00
#
_symmetry.space_group_name_H-M   'P 1'
#
loop_
_entity.id
_entity.type
_entity.pdbx_description
1 polymer ?
#
loop_
_entity_poly.entity_id
_entity_poly.type
_entity_poly.pdbx_seq_one_letter_code
_entity_poly.pdbx_strand_id
1 'polypeptide(L)'
;MERNNIPNTQTLWFKDLKWIIQASSQDIATEYVEMVKAVGTSGQLTSYQGPILSASMQDFGYLVASTITCMWQAEEGSEFILSDSCFGSWEGGPGYWLHNFFIVSPRMAIVLVSKMYMEGRYLGNSPGTSMFEDSLHDFPETDYKNGPPPRGFDRATHFTPDDVFKYKRIIVPKKTVYKVNSIILDNARESLTYKCSASMLKTLRYYDKVKAELFHEFREYPKLRRKLFMELNRTHS
;
A
#
# COMPACT_ATOMS: atom_id res chain seq x y z
N MET A 1 19.06 19.16 -11.30
CA MET A 1 19.52 17.75 -11.37
C MET A 1 21.04 17.59 -11.33
N GLU A 2 21.84 18.65 -11.19
CA GLU A 2 23.32 18.55 -11.19
C GLU A 2 23.96 18.17 -9.84
N ARG A 3 23.18 18.01 -8.76
CA ARG A 3 23.76 17.93 -7.40
C ARG A 3 24.54 16.65 -7.08
N ASN A 4 24.51 15.59 -7.89
CA ASN A 4 25.10 14.30 -7.51
C ASN A 4 25.89 13.55 -8.61
N ASN A 5 26.14 14.13 -9.80
CA ASN A 5 26.85 13.45 -10.91
C ASN A 5 26.35 12.00 -11.20
N ILE A 6 25.05 11.75 -11.08
CA ILE A 6 24.51 10.41 -11.29
C ILE A 6 24.15 10.24 -12.77
N PRO A 7 24.73 9.25 -13.47
CA PRO A 7 24.65 9.16 -14.93
C PRO A 7 23.25 8.78 -15.45
N ASN A 8 22.39 8.15 -14.63
CA ASN A 8 21.00 7.87 -14.98
C ASN A 8 20.14 7.58 -13.73
N THR A 9 18.81 7.58 -13.92
CA THR A 9 17.80 7.34 -12.87
C THR A 9 17.86 5.93 -12.27
N GLN A 10 18.26 4.92 -13.04
CA GLN A 10 18.36 3.54 -12.54
C GLN A 10 19.48 3.40 -11.50
N THR A 11 20.64 4.00 -11.74
CA THR A 11 21.76 4.00 -10.79
C THR A 11 21.36 4.64 -9.47
N LEU A 12 20.60 5.73 -9.53
CA LEU A 12 20.09 6.40 -8.35
C LEU A 12 19.11 5.52 -7.57
N TRP A 13 18.16 4.90 -8.28
CA TRP A 13 17.21 3.97 -7.67
C TRP A 13 17.89 2.78 -7.01
N PHE A 14 18.88 2.17 -7.66
CA PHE A 14 19.65 1.06 -7.07
C PHE A 14 20.46 1.48 -5.84
N LYS A 15 21.02 2.70 -5.84
CA LYS A 15 21.73 3.25 -4.68
C LYS A 15 20.77 3.39 -3.49
N ASP A 16 19.61 4.00 -3.73
CA ASP A 16 18.59 4.19 -2.70
C ASP A 16 18.09 2.85 -2.17
N LEU A 17 17.75 1.92 -3.06
CA LEU A 17 17.31 0.58 -2.70
C LEU A 17 18.37 -0.19 -1.89
N LYS A 18 19.64 -0.12 -2.30
CA LYS A 18 20.74 -0.78 -1.58
C LYS A 18 20.81 -0.28 -0.14
N TRP A 19 20.72 1.03 0.06
CA TRP A 19 20.72 1.58 1.41
C TRP A 19 19.48 1.13 2.20
N ILE A 20 18.28 1.21 1.61
CA ILE A 20 17.03 0.79 2.26
C ILE A 20 17.09 -0.67 2.73
N ILE A 21 17.64 -1.57 1.92
CA ILE A 21 17.76 -3.01 2.26
C ILE A 21 18.79 -3.23 3.39
N GLN A 22 19.83 -2.39 3.46
CA GLN A 22 20.92 -2.53 4.42
C GLN A 22 20.66 -1.81 5.74
N ALA A 23 19.88 -0.74 5.72
CA ALA A 23 19.56 0.07 6.88
C ALA A 23 18.61 -0.67 7.82
N SER A 24 18.82 -0.52 9.13
CA SER A 24 17.83 -1.00 10.09
C SER A 24 16.59 -0.10 10.07
N SER A 25 15.45 -0.61 10.54
CA SER A 25 14.24 0.23 10.69
C SER A 25 14.47 1.46 11.57
N GLN A 26 15.40 1.37 12.55
CA GLN A 26 15.80 2.50 13.38
C GLN A 26 16.57 3.54 12.58
N ASP A 27 17.55 3.13 11.76
CA ASP A 27 18.32 4.05 10.91
C ASP A 27 17.39 4.80 9.96
N ILE A 28 16.43 4.09 9.38
CA ILE A 28 15.42 4.67 8.49
C ILE A 28 14.54 5.68 9.22
N ALA A 29 14.06 5.35 10.42
CA ALA A 29 13.24 6.25 11.22
C ALA A 29 14.02 7.51 11.64
N THR A 30 15.26 7.34 12.12
CA THR A 30 16.15 8.45 12.50
C THR A 30 16.42 9.35 11.30
N GLU A 31 16.76 8.77 10.16
CA GLU A 31 17.07 9.50 8.95
C GLU A 31 15.83 10.23 8.38
N TYR A 32 14.65 9.62 8.47
CA TYR A 32 13.39 10.27 8.11
C TYR A 32 13.11 11.50 8.99
N VAL A 33 13.36 11.42 10.31
CA VAL A 33 13.21 12.57 11.21
C VAL A 33 14.18 13.69 10.85
N GLU A 34 15.44 13.38 10.55
CA GLU A 34 16.43 14.36 10.10
C GLU A 34 16.04 15.00 8.76
N MET A 35 15.51 14.21 7.83
CA MET A 35 14.96 14.68 6.57
C MET A 35 13.81 15.66 6.79
N VAL A 36 12.82 15.31 7.64
CA VAL A 36 11.70 16.21 7.98
C VAL A 36 12.20 17.52 8.61
N LYS A 37 13.18 17.46 9.52
CA LYS A 37 13.79 18.66 10.11
C LYS A 37 14.49 19.52 9.07
N ALA A 38 15.24 18.90 8.14
CA ALA A 38 15.99 19.61 7.11
C ALA A 38 15.07 20.31 6.10
N VAL A 39 13.98 19.67 5.69
CA VAL A 39 12.98 20.25 4.76
C VAL A 39 12.23 21.41 5.43
N GLY A 40 12.03 21.34 6.75
CA GLY A 40 11.31 22.34 7.53
C GLY A 40 9.87 22.54 7.05
N THR A 41 9.30 23.72 7.32
CA THR A 41 7.95 24.10 6.86
C THR A 41 7.91 24.58 5.40
N SER A 42 9.08 24.79 4.78
CA SER A 42 9.20 25.40 3.46
C SER A 42 8.85 24.46 2.30
N GLY A 43 8.77 23.14 2.56
CA GLY A 43 8.51 22.12 1.55
C GLY A 43 9.64 21.94 0.53
N GLN A 44 10.78 22.64 0.69
CA GLN A 44 11.90 22.53 -0.23
C GLN A 44 12.76 21.31 0.14
N LEU A 45 12.64 20.25 -0.66
CA LEU A 45 13.38 18.99 -0.58
C LEU A 45 14.91 19.12 -0.77
N THR A 46 15.44 20.34 -0.90
CA THR A 46 16.79 20.64 -1.39
C THR A 46 17.86 20.75 -0.31
N SER A 47 17.51 20.93 0.96
CA SER A 47 18.48 21.06 2.06
C SER A 47 18.98 19.71 2.60
N TYR A 48 18.19 18.65 2.43
CA TYR A 48 18.53 17.32 2.89
C TYR A 48 19.69 16.71 2.09
N GLN A 49 20.69 16.16 2.79
CA GLN A 49 21.92 15.57 2.23
C GLN A 49 22.15 14.14 2.75
N GLY A 50 21.08 13.42 3.06
CA GLY A 50 21.18 12.08 3.63
C GLY A 50 21.62 10.99 2.64
N PRO A 51 21.56 9.72 3.06
CA PRO A 51 22.13 8.60 2.31
C PRO A 51 21.40 8.29 1.01
N ILE A 52 20.12 8.67 0.92
CA ILE A 52 19.25 8.50 -0.23
C ILE A 52 18.58 9.82 -0.62
N LEU A 53 17.86 9.86 -1.74
CA LEU A 53 17.09 11.06 -2.09
C LEU A 53 16.05 11.40 -1.03
N SER A 54 15.80 12.69 -0.83
CA SER A 54 14.73 13.18 0.06
C SER A 54 13.36 12.65 -0.35
N ALA A 55 13.06 12.53 -1.64
CA ALA A 55 11.81 11.93 -2.12
C ALA A 55 11.70 10.44 -1.71
N SER A 56 12.74 9.65 -1.97
CA SER A 56 12.79 8.23 -1.56
C SER A 56 12.69 8.06 -0.05
N MET A 57 13.36 8.93 0.73
CA MET A 57 13.28 8.96 2.18
C MET A 57 11.90 9.38 2.67
N GLN A 58 11.25 10.33 1.99
CA GLN A 58 9.90 10.76 2.32
C GLN A 58 8.91 9.62 2.10
N ASP A 59 8.96 8.94 0.95
CA ASP A 59 8.07 7.83 0.63
C ASP A 59 8.27 6.68 1.62
N PHE A 60 9.51 6.20 1.78
CA PHE A 60 9.79 5.04 2.62
C PHE A 60 9.64 5.35 4.11
N GLY A 61 10.15 6.50 4.55
CA GLY A 61 10.04 6.94 5.93
C GLY A 61 8.59 7.20 6.33
N TYR A 62 7.75 7.71 5.43
CA TYR A 62 6.31 7.80 5.69
C TYR A 62 5.69 6.41 5.83
N LEU A 63 5.99 5.45 4.92
CA LEU A 63 5.47 4.08 5.03
C LEU A 63 5.81 3.47 6.40
N VAL A 64 7.05 3.61 6.86
CA VAL A 64 7.49 3.06 8.15
C VAL A 64 6.88 3.82 9.34
N ALA A 65 6.93 5.15 9.33
CA ALA A 65 6.59 5.95 10.51
C ALA A 65 5.08 6.21 10.63
N SER A 66 4.37 6.30 9.52
CA SER A 66 3.01 6.87 9.44
C SER A 66 1.95 5.89 8.94
N THR A 67 2.24 4.58 8.92
CA THR A 67 1.24 3.55 8.62
C THR A 67 1.10 2.51 9.73
N ILE A 68 -0.05 1.83 9.74
CA ILE A 68 -0.27 0.57 10.47
C ILE A 68 -0.41 -0.56 9.46
N THR A 69 -0.02 -1.77 9.86
CA THR A 69 -0.11 -2.95 9.01
C THR A 69 -1.35 -3.76 9.37
N CYS A 70 -2.22 -4.00 8.38
CA CYS A 70 -3.42 -4.83 8.49
C CYS A 70 -3.27 -6.10 7.64
N MET A 71 -3.75 -7.23 8.17
CA MET A 71 -3.74 -8.53 7.47
C MET A 71 -5.14 -8.86 6.96
N TRP A 72 -5.35 -8.71 5.66
CA TRP A 72 -6.65 -8.93 5.01
C TRP A 72 -6.71 -10.31 4.37
N GLN A 73 -7.78 -11.05 4.66
CA GLN A 73 -8.09 -12.32 4.01
C GLN A 73 -9.37 -12.18 3.19
N ALA A 74 -9.34 -12.57 1.91
CA ALA A 74 -10.54 -12.59 1.10
C ALA A 74 -11.59 -13.55 1.71
N GLU A 75 -12.86 -13.12 1.74
CA GLU A 75 -13.99 -14.00 2.05
C GLU A 75 -14.05 -15.17 1.06
N GLU A 76 -14.53 -16.31 1.54
CA GLU A 76 -14.73 -17.49 0.70
C GLU A 76 -15.57 -17.20 -0.55
N GLY A 77 -15.12 -17.71 -1.69
CA GLY A 77 -15.75 -17.45 -2.99
C GLY A 77 -15.40 -16.10 -3.61
N SER A 78 -14.45 -15.36 -3.03
CA SER A 78 -13.74 -14.24 -3.69
C SER A 78 -12.23 -14.45 -3.66
N GLU A 79 -11.53 -13.67 -4.47
CA GLU A 79 -10.07 -13.67 -4.51
C GLU A 79 -9.54 -12.28 -4.86
N PHE A 80 -8.39 -11.94 -4.29
CA PHE A 80 -7.58 -10.82 -4.77
C PHE A 80 -6.90 -11.20 -6.07
N ILE A 81 -6.85 -10.28 -7.02
CA ILE A 81 -6.07 -10.47 -8.25
C ILE A 81 -4.64 -10.01 -8.03
N LEU A 82 -3.69 -10.62 -8.75
CA LEU A 82 -2.31 -10.17 -8.79
C LEU A 82 -2.05 -9.47 -10.13
N SER A 83 -1.22 -8.44 -10.11
CA SER A 83 -0.80 -7.68 -11.29
C SER A 83 0.66 -7.27 -11.16
N ASP A 84 1.20 -6.67 -12.21
CA ASP A 84 2.48 -5.98 -12.20
C ASP A 84 2.51 -4.74 -11.27
N SER A 85 1.36 -4.31 -10.73
CA SER A 85 1.20 -3.20 -9.79
C SER A 85 0.80 -3.63 -8.37
N CYS A 86 0.81 -4.93 -8.06
CA CYS A 86 0.24 -5.44 -6.80
C CYS A 86 1.10 -5.22 -5.55
N PHE A 87 2.28 -4.60 -5.69
CA PHE A 87 3.18 -4.24 -4.60
C PHE A 87 3.18 -2.72 -4.40
N GLY A 88 2.10 -2.20 -3.81
CA GLY A 88 1.96 -0.76 -3.55
C GLY A 88 0.98 -0.06 -4.48
N SER A 89 -0.04 -0.76 -5.00
CA SER A 89 -1.26 -0.06 -5.47
C SER A 89 -1.90 0.64 -4.26
N TRP A 90 -2.43 1.85 -4.42
CA TRP A 90 -2.90 2.62 -3.27
C TRP A 90 -4.28 3.23 -3.50
N GLU A 91 -4.96 3.51 -2.38
CA GLU A 91 -6.08 4.43 -2.32
C GLU A 91 -5.57 5.79 -1.83
N GLY A 92 -6.02 6.86 -2.47
CA GLY A 92 -5.71 8.23 -2.07
C GLY A 92 -5.71 9.16 -3.27
N GLY A 93 -5.16 10.35 -3.08
CA GLY A 93 -5.02 11.35 -4.13
C GLY A 93 -3.58 11.89 -4.21
N PRO A 94 -3.34 12.87 -5.09
CA PRO A 94 -2.05 13.53 -5.15
C PRO A 94 -1.64 14.09 -3.77
N GLY A 95 -0.54 13.58 -3.22
CA GLY A 95 0.02 14.04 -1.94
C GLY A 95 -0.53 13.34 -0.69
N TYR A 96 -1.44 12.37 -0.80
CA TYR A 96 -1.88 11.56 0.34
C TYR A 96 -2.33 10.16 -0.09
N TRP A 97 -1.99 9.18 0.73
CA TRP A 97 -2.51 7.81 0.65
C TRP A 97 -3.28 7.46 1.92
N LEU A 98 -4.37 6.73 1.75
CA LEU A 98 -5.13 6.16 2.86
C LEU A 98 -4.70 4.71 3.09
N HIS A 99 -4.57 3.95 2.00
CA HIS A 99 -4.22 2.53 2.03
C HIS A 99 -3.20 2.21 0.95
N ASN A 100 -2.19 1.40 1.26
CA ASN A 100 -1.33 0.74 0.27
C ASN A 100 -1.56 -0.76 0.33
N PHE A 101 -1.83 -1.36 -0.82
CA PHE A 101 -2.15 -2.78 -0.98
C PHE A 101 -0.93 -3.54 -1.50
N PHE A 102 -0.57 -4.58 -0.76
CA PHE A 102 0.43 -5.58 -1.15
C PHE A 102 -0.27 -6.94 -1.23
N ILE A 103 -0.65 -7.34 -2.45
CA ILE A 103 -1.34 -8.61 -2.65
C ILE A 103 -0.31 -9.73 -2.67
N VAL A 104 -0.32 -10.53 -1.62
CA VAL A 104 0.65 -11.63 -1.43
C VAL A 104 0.16 -12.93 -2.07
N SER A 105 -1.16 -13.12 -2.10
CA SER A 105 -1.80 -14.28 -2.75
C SER A 105 -3.26 -13.99 -3.08
N PRO A 106 -3.94 -14.86 -3.85
CA PRO A 106 -5.38 -14.69 -4.09
C PRO A 106 -6.24 -14.67 -2.83
N ARG A 107 -5.72 -15.12 -1.68
CA ARG A 107 -6.46 -15.15 -0.42
C ARG A 107 -6.00 -14.09 0.58
N MET A 108 -4.81 -13.51 0.44
CA MET A 108 -4.20 -12.66 1.46
C MET A 108 -3.64 -11.37 0.86
N ALA A 109 -3.91 -10.26 1.52
CA ALA A 109 -3.30 -8.95 1.27
C ALA A 109 -2.72 -8.40 2.56
N ILE A 110 -1.56 -7.74 2.46
CA ILE A 110 -1.03 -6.86 3.48
C ILE A 110 -1.46 -5.45 3.10
N VAL A 111 -2.09 -4.73 4.03
CA VAL A 111 -2.58 -3.38 3.78
C VAL A 111 -1.93 -2.43 4.76
N LEU A 112 -1.18 -1.46 4.24
CA LEU A 112 -0.63 -0.38 5.07
C LEU A 112 -1.63 0.76 5.10
N VAL A 113 -2.13 1.11 6.27
CA VAL A 113 -3.17 2.13 6.47
C VAL A 113 -2.55 3.36 7.12
N SER A 114 -2.83 4.56 6.60
CA SER A 114 -2.32 5.80 7.18
C SER A 114 -2.78 5.99 8.63
N LYS A 115 -1.84 6.25 9.55
CA LYS A 115 -2.15 6.62 10.94
C LYS A 115 -2.95 7.92 11.01
N MET A 116 -2.69 8.86 10.10
CA MET A 116 -3.44 10.11 10.02
C MET A 116 -4.92 9.85 9.72
N TYR A 117 -5.21 8.84 8.91
CA TYR A 117 -6.58 8.39 8.66
C TYR A 117 -7.21 7.80 9.91
N MET A 118 -6.53 6.84 10.54
CA MET A 118 -7.02 6.17 11.76
C MET A 118 -7.25 7.13 12.94
N GLU A 119 -6.47 8.20 13.02
CA GLU A 119 -6.57 9.22 14.06
C GLU A 119 -7.57 10.34 13.72
N GLY A 120 -8.29 10.24 12.59
CA GLY A 120 -9.21 11.28 12.13
C GLY A 120 -8.52 12.60 11.81
N ARG A 121 -7.21 12.61 11.52
CA ARG A 121 -6.49 13.85 11.19
C ARG A 121 -6.74 14.34 9.77
N TYR A 122 -7.39 13.53 8.93
CA TYR A 122 -7.91 13.99 7.63
C TYR A 122 -9.24 14.77 7.74
N LEU A 123 -9.68 15.14 8.96
CA LEU A 123 -10.89 15.93 9.17
C LEU A 123 -10.72 17.36 8.64
N GLY A 124 -11.58 17.73 7.67
CA GLY A 124 -11.87 19.13 7.34
C GLY A 124 -11.29 19.67 6.03
N ASN A 125 -11.61 19.04 4.88
CA ASN A 125 -11.42 19.50 3.48
C ASN A 125 -10.46 18.67 2.61
N SER A 126 -9.97 17.51 3.05
CA SER A 126 -9.29 16.59 2.12
C SER A 126 -10.33 15.82 1.28
N PRO A 127 -10.17 15.76 -0.06
CA PRO A 127 -11.09 15.04 -0.93
C PRO A 127 -10.89 13.53 -0.74
N GLY A 128 -11.68 12.89 0.10
CA GLY A 128 -11.75 11.43 0.14
C GLY A 128 -12.04 10.90 1.52
N THR A 129 -13.31 10.59 1.78
CA THR A 129 -13.64 9.52 2.71
C THR A 129 -13.09 8.23 2.13
N SER A 130 -12.36 7.46 2.93
CA SER A 130 -11.95 6.10 2.57
C SER A 130 -13.11 5.32 1.98
N MET A 131 -12.86 4.59 0.90
CA MET A 131 -13.82 3.66 0.30
C MET A 131 -13.96 2.36 1.11
N PHE A 132 -13.10 2.18 2.14
CA PHE A 132 -13.08 1.05 3.07
C PHE A 132 -13.58 1.45 4.45
N GLU A 133 -14.37 0.56 5.05
CA GLU A 133 -14.94 0.75 6.38
C GLU A 133 -13.87 0.66 7.47
N ASP A 134 -14.03 1.43 8.54
CA ASP A 134 -13.08 1.45 9.67
C ASP A 134 -12.92 0.10 10.35
N SER A 135 -13.96 -0.75 10.28
CA SER A 135 -13.97 -2.12 10.82
C SER A 135 -12.93 -3.05 10.17
N LEU A 136 -12.33 -2.64 9.04
CA LEU A 136 -11.30 -3.38 8.33
C LEU A 136 -9.88 -3.04 8.80
N HIS A 137 -9.76 -2.23 9.83
CA HIS A 137 -8.48 -1.79 10.37
C HIS A 137 -8.37 -2.22 11.84
N ASP A 138 -7.23 -2.77 12.20
CA ASP A 138 -6.97 -3.17 13.58
C ASP A 138 -5.49 -2.93 13.89
N PHE A 139 -5.20 -2.46 15.10
CA PHE A 139 -3.82 -2.33 15.55
C PHE A 139 -3.32 -3.72 15.95
N PRO A 140 -2.05 -4.06 15.68
CA PRO A 140 -1.49 -5.30 16.18
C PRO A 140 -1.48 -5.31 17.71
N GLU A 141 -1.92 -6.41 18.30
CA GLU A 141 -1.63 -6.70 19.70
C GLU A 141 -0.12 -6.88 19.82
N THR A 142 0.53 -6.13 20.70
CA THR A 142 1.99 -6.14 20.81
C THR A 142 2.42 -6.60 22.19
N ASP A 143 3.17 -7.70 22.23
CA ASP A 143 3.82 -8.19 23.44
C ASP A 143 5.25 -7.63 23.47
N TYR A 144 5.42 -6.52 24.18
CA TYR A 144 6.72 -5.88 24.34
C TYR A 144 7.57 -6.62 25.37
N LYS A 145 8.77 -7.04 24.98
CA LYS A 145 9.71 -7.71 25.89
C LYS A 145 10.10 -6.84 27.08
N ASN A 146 10.27 -5.54 26.82
CA ASN A 146 10.68 -4.54 27.82
C ASN A 146 9.52 -3.65 28.30
N GLY A 147 8.27 -4.10 28.13
CA GLY A 147 7.06 -3.31 28.42
C GLY A 147 6.75 -2.27 27.34
N PRO A 148 5.54 -1.68 27.33
CA PRO A 148 5.16 -0.72 26.29
C PRO A 148 5.99 0.57 26.34
N PRO A 149 6.21 1.24 25.19
CA PRO A 149 6.95 2.49 25.18
C PRO A 149 6.22 3.56 26.00
N PRO A 150 6.94 4.37 26.81
CA PRO A 150 6.35 5.52 27.48
C PRO A 150 5.67 6.47 26.49
N ARG A 151 4.65 7.21 26.94
CA ARG A 151 4.04 8.25 26.10
C ARG A 151 5.11 9.29 25.72
N GLY A 152 5.22 9.61 24.43
CA GLY A 152 6.19 10.58 23.92
C GLY A 152 7.60 10.04 23.67
N PHE A 153 7.84 8.74 23.89
CA PHE A 153 9.11 8.11 23.52
C PHE A 153 9.16 7.76 22.03
N ASP A 154 10.36 7.81 21.45
CA ASP A 154 10.59 7.27 20.11
C ASP A 154 10.39 5.76 20.14
N ARG A 155 9.26 5.32 19.59
CA ARG A 155 8.88 3.91 19.54
C ARG A 155 9.91 3.06 18.81
N ALA A 156 10.63 3.62 17.83
CA ALA A 156 11.63 2.88 17.08
C ALA A 156 12.75 2.39 18.02
N THR A 157 13.18 3.21 18.98
CA THR A 157 14.28 2.89 19.91
C THR A 157 13.89 1.94 21.03
N HIS A 158 12.59 1.79 21.27
CA HIS A 158 12.06 0.92 22.32
C HIS A 158 11.74 -0.49 21.82
N PHE A 159 11.62 -0.65 20.50
CA PHE A 159 11.36 -1.95 19.92
C PHE A 159 12.61 -2.83 19.95
N THR A 160 12.41 -4.08 20.33
CA THR A 160 13.45 -5.11 20.32
C THR A 160 13.12 -6.18 19.28
N PRO A 161 14.13 -6.88 18.74
CA PRO A 161 13.88 -8.05 17.89
C PRO A 161 13.04 -9.15 18.56
N ASP A 162 12.96 -9.14 19.89
CA ASP A 162 12.19 -10.10 20.69
C ASP A 162 10.72 -9.68 20.90
N ASP A 163 10.32 -8.49 20.45
CA ASP A 163 8.92 -8.07 20.52
C ASP A 163 8.06 -8.88 19.56
N VAL A 164 6.87 -9.27 20.01
CA VAL A 164 5.94 -10.06 19.20
C VAL A 164 4.72 -9.22 18.82
N PHE A 165 4.54 -9.02 17.52
CA PHE A 165 3.38 -8.33 16.95
C PHE A 165 2.37 -9.37 16.44
N LYS A 166 1.21 -9.44 17.09
CA LYS A 166 0.09 -10.32 16.74
C LYS A 166 -0.90 -9.55 15.89
N TYR A 167 -0.96 -9.93 14.61
CA TYR A 167 -1.91 -9.35 13.67
C TYR A 167 -3.18 -10.18 13.60
N LYS A 168 -4.32 -9.53 13.79
CA LYS A 168 -5.61 -10.16 13.52
C LYS A 168 -5.79 -10.34 12.02
N ARG A 169 -6.21 -11.54 11.62
CA ARG A 169 -6.63 -11.79 10.25
C ARG A 169 -8.07 -11.33 10.07
N ILE A 170 -8.26 -10.27 9.29
CA ILE A 170 -9.57 -9.69 9.02
C ILE A 170 -10.15 -10.34 7.77
N ILE A 171 -11.34 -10.95 7.90
CA ILE A 171 -12.07 -11.50 6.75
C ILE A 171 -12.75 -10.34 6.03
N VAL A 172 -12.31 -10.08 4.81
CA VAL A 172 -12.76 -8.96 3.98
C VAL A 172 -13.95 -9.40 3.12
N PRO A 173 -15.11 -8.73 3.22
CA PRO A 173 -16.29 -9.08 2.44
C PRO A 173 -16.03 -9.05 0.93
N LYS A 174 -16.73 -9.90 0.16
CA LYS A 174 -16.57 -9.97 -1.32
C LYS A 174 -16.60 -8.62 -2.01
N LYS A 175 -17.55 -7.76 -1.63
CA LYS A 175 -17.70 -6.42 -2.21
C LYS A 175 -16.43 -5.59 -2.02
N THR A 176 -15.81 -5.70 -0.86
CA THR A 176 -14.56 -5.01 -0.54
C THR A 176 -13.37 -5.60 -1.30
N VAL A 177 -13.30 -6.92 -1.44
CA VAL A 177 -12.31 -7.56 -2.32
C VAL A 177 -12.42 -7.03 -3.76
N TYR A 178 -13.64 -6.88 -4.29
CA TYR A 178 -13.83 -6.32 -5.63
C TYR A 178 -13.46 -4.84 -5.73
N LYS A 179 -13.62 -4.05 -4.66
CA LYS A 179 -13.10 -2.66 -4.59
C LYS A 179 -11.58 -2.64 -4.70
N VAL A 180 -10.87 -3.46 -3.92
CA VAL A 180 -9.40 -3.59 -4.01
C VAL A 180 -8.99 -4.02 -5.41
N ASN A 181 -9.63 -5.04 -5.97
CA ASN A 181 -9.36 -5.49 -7.33
C ASN A 181 -9.62 -4.39 -8.38
N SER A 182 -10.55 -3.47 -8.13
CA SER A 182 -10.81 -2.33 -9.02
C SER A 182 -9.62 -1.38 -9.07
N ILE A 183 -9.01 -1.08 -7.92
CA ILE A 183 -7.77 -0.28 -7.83
C ILE A 183 -6.64 -1.00 -8.57
N ILE A 184 -6.50 -2.32 -8.36
CA ILE A 184 -5.44 -3.11 -8.98
C ILE A 184 -5.61 -3.16 -10.51
N LEU A 185 -6.83 -3.35 -11.00
CA LEU A 185 -7.11 -3.33 -12.43
C LEU A 185 -6.71 -1.99 -13.03
N ASP A 186 -7.14 -0.89 -12.43
CA ASP A 186 -6.85 0.44 -12.94
C ASP A 186 -5.33 0.72 -13.09
N ASN A 187 -4.56 0.24 -12.12
CA ASN A 187 -3.11 0.38 -12.08
C ASN A 187 -2.34 -0.66 -12.92
N ALA A 188 -2.94 -1.80 -13.26
CA ALA A 188 -2.27 -2.88 -13.99
C ALA A 188 -1.92 -2.46 -15.43
N ARG A 189 -0.68 -2.71 -15.86
CA ARG A 189 -0.21 -2.29 -17.19
C ARG A 189 -0.01 -3.48 -18.12
N GLU A 190 0.62 -4.52 -17.63
CA GLU A 190 1.13 -5.60 -18.49
C GLU A 190 0.56 -6.97 -18.14
N SER A 191 0.35 -7.27 -16.86
CA SER A 191 0.00 -8.63 -16.43
C SER A 191 -1.12 -8.67 -15.39
N LEU A 192 -1.96 -9.69 -15.51
CA LEU A 192 -3.03 -10.01 -14.57
C LEU A 192 -3.04 -11.51 -14.32
N THR A 193 -2.99 -11.89 -13.05
CA THR A 193 -3.04 -13.26 -12.58
C THR A 193 -4.22 -13.41 -11.63
N TYR A 194 -5.04 -14.43 -11.87
CA TYR A 194 -6.22 -14.78 -11.08
C TYR A 194 -6.32 -16.30 -11.01
N LYS A 195 -6.98 -16.81 -9.97
CA LYS A 195 -7.08 -18.26 -9.72
C LYS A 195 -8.33 -18.85 -10.37
N CYS A 196 -9.43 -18.11 -10.42
CA CYS A 196 -10.72 -18.62 -10.91
C CYS A 196 -11.35 -17.69 -11.96
N SER A 197 -11.57 -18.21 -13.18
CA SER A 197 -12.18 -17.44 -14.27
C SER A 197 -13.59 -16.93 -13.91
N ALA A 198 -14.37 -17.68 -13.14
CA ALA A 198 -15.68 -17.25 -12.66
C ALA A 198 -15.58 -16.07 -11.68
N SER A 199 -14.60 -16.11 -10.75
CA SER A 199 -14.35 -15.02 -9.81
C SER A 199 -13.83 -13.77 -10.52
N MET A 200 -12.93 -13.96 -11.49
CA MET A 200 -12.40 -12.85 -12.31
C MET A 200 -13.49 -12.17 -13.14
N LEU A 201 -14.41 -12.94 -13.73
CA LEU A 201 -15.54 -12.37 -14.48
C LEU A 201 -16.46 -11.54 -13.57
N LYS A 202 -16.71 -11.99 -12.33
CA LYS A 202 -17.47 -11.21 -11.33
C LYS A 202 -16.73 -9.92 -10.97
N THR A 203 -15.41 -9.99 -10.80
CA THR A 203 -14.55 -8.82 -10.55
C THR A 203 -14.65 -7.79 -11.69
N LEU A 204 -14.55 -8.22 -12.96
CA LEU A 204 -14.66 -7.31 -14.11
C LEU A 204 -16.05 -6.67 -14.22
N ARG A 205 -17.11 -7.43 -13.93
CA ARG A 205 -18.48 -6.89 -13.89
C ARG A 205 -18.65 -5.85 -12.80
N TYR A 206 -18.05 -6.08 -11.63
CA TYR A 206 -18.04 -5.09 -10.56
C TYR A 206 -17.26 -3.84 -10.98
N TYR A 207 -16.04 -4.01 -11.51
CA TYR A 207 -15.20 -2.91 -11.98
C TYR A 207 -15.92 -2.00 -12.98
N ASP A 208 -16.58 -2.57 -14.00
CA ASP A 208 -17.38 -1.77 -14.94
C ASP A 208 -18.43 -0.89 -14.31
N LYS A 209 -19.09 -1.41 -13.27
CA LYS A 209 -20.17 -0.70 -12.61
C LYS A 209 -19.63 0.52 -11.87
N VAL A 210 -18.41 0.47 -11.36
CA VAL A 210 -17.87 1.48 -10.45
C VAL A 210 -16.76 2.33 -11.05
N LYS A 211 -16.11 1.90 -12.15
CA LYS A 211 -14.88 2.53 -12.64
C LYS A 211 -15.04 4.01 -13.02
N ALA A 212 -16.18 4.38 -13.59
CA ALA A 212 -16.46 5.78 -13.95
C ALA A 212 -16.70 6.69 -12.73
N GLU A 213 -17.09 6.11 -11.59
CA GLU A 213 -17.26 6.83 -10.32
C GLU A 213 -15.94 6.92 -9.54
N LEU A 214 -15.10 5.89 -9.65
CA LEU A 214 -13.88 5.75 -8.87
C LEU A 214 -12.63 6.35 -9.54
N PHE A 215 -12.57 6.38 -10.86
CA PHE A 215 -11.36 6.73 -11.60
C PHE A 215 -11.64 7.74 -12.71
N HIS A 216 -10.76 8.73 -12.85
CA HIS A 216 -10.84 9.73 -13.92
C HIS A 216 -10.49 9.14 -15.28
N GLU A 217 -9.49 8.26 -15.31
CA GLU A 217 -9.12 7.46 -16.47
C GLU A 217 -9.28 6.01 -16.06
N PHE A 218 -9.92 5.19 -16.89
CA PHE A 218 -10.14 3.78 -16.58
C PHE A 218 -9.85 2.88 -17.78
N ARG A 219 -9.46 1.64 -17.48
CA ARG A 219 -9.09 0.65 -18.50
C ARG A 219 -10.28 -0.17 -18.96
N GLU A 220 -10.18 -0.67 -20.18
CA GLU A 220 -11.13 -1.62 -20.74
C GLU A 220 -10.48 -2.99 -20.93
N TYR A 221 -11.25 -4.05 -20.65
CA TYR A 221 -10.76 -5.44 -20.69
C TYR A 221 -11.52 -6.35 -21.66
N PRO A 222 -11.83 -5.94 -22.92
CA PRO A 222 -12.67 -6.74 -23.83
C PRO A 222 -12.03 -8.08 -24.19
N LYS A 223 -10.71 -8.12 -24.40
CA LYS A 223 -9.97 -9.36 -24.71
C LYS A 223 -10.02 -10.35 -23.55
N LEU A 224 -9.77 -9.88 -22.33
CA LEU A 224 -9.82 -10.72 -21.13
C LEU A 224 -11.23 -11.26 -20.89
N ARG A 225 -12.28 -10.44 -21.05
CA ARG A 225 -13.67 -10.93 -20.95
C ARG A 225 -13.97 -12.04 -21.92
N ARG A 226 -13.61 -11.85 -23.20
CA ARG A 226 -13.83 -12.85 -24.23
C ARG A 226 -13.16 -14.16 -23.87
N LYS A 227 -11.91 -14.11 -23.39
CA LYS A 227 -11.16 -15.26 -22.87
C LYS A 227 -11.92 -15.95 -21.74
N LEU A 228 -12.33 -15.20 -20.70
CA LEU A 228 -13.05 -15.74 -19.55
C LEU A 228 -14.38 -16.41 -19.93
N PHE A 229 -15.15 -15.81 -20.85
CA PHE A 229 -16.39 -16.41 -21.35
C PHE A 229 -16.14 -17.73 -22.09
N MET A 230 -15.10 -17.80 -22.93
CA MET A 230 -14.74 -19.04 -23.61
C MET A 230 -14.30 -20.14 -22.63
N GLU A 231 -13.53 -19.79 -21.60
CA GLU A 231 -13.09 -20.74 -20.56
C GLU A 231 -14.27 -21.33 -19.78
N LEU A 232 -15.22 -20.49 -19.38
CA LEU A 232 -16.39 -20.93 -18.61
C LEU A 232 -17.36 -21.81 -19.42
N ASN A 233 -17.47 -21.57 -20.73
CA ASN A 233 -18.32 -22.40 -21.58
C ASN A 233 -17.70 -23.78 -21.86
N ARG A 234 -16.37 -23.91 -21.84
CA ARG A 234 -15.69 -25.20 -22.02
C ARG A 234 -15.86 -26.15 -20.84
N THR A 235 -16.06 -25.63 -19.63
CA THR A 235 -16.25 -26.46 -18.43
C THR A 235 -17.65 -27.07 -18.30
N HIS A 236 -18.55 -26.76 -19.24
CA HIS A 236 -19.92 -27.29 -19.31
C HIS A 236 -20.13 -28.24 -20.49
N SER A 237 -19.08 -28.57 -21.24
CA SER A 237 -19.06 -29.56 -22.33
C SER A 237 -18.39 -30.84 -21.86
#